data_AF-A0A956AE79-F1
#
_entry.id   AF-A0A956AE79-F1
#
_cell.length_a   1.000
_cell.length_b   1.000
_cell.length_c   1.000
_cell.angle_alpha   90.00
_cell.angle_beta   90.00
_cell.angle_gamma   90.00
#
_symmetry.space_group_name_H-M   'P 1'
#
loop_
_entity.id
_entity.type
_entity.pdbx_description
1 polymer ?
#
loop_
_entity_poly.entity_id
_entity_poly.type
_entity_poly.pdbx_seq_one_letter_code
_entity_poly.pdbx_strand_id
1 'polypeptide(L)'
;MNQMEPISGVDIQLYAKLCALMKDTNYDESKEIAIAAEHGVGADAWRAAKKGWTERMAHGAPAQGQVAQAFMPVYQATLAEMRGGGEPMTLEQFARITQEMGMERDEAGAKRPPETILSRYALSLNDWAEANSYWTPRVNDPNDVTMRQRWATLVQQEADRILGIDRGGEESAPTHAAKSSESSGGGFWSFLKRWL
;
A
#
# COMPACT_ATOMS: atom_id res chain seq x y z
N MET A 1 20.94 24.82 -1.77
CA MET A 1 21.19 23.39 -2.00
C MET A 1 20.04 22.84 -2.82
N ASN A 2 20.33 22.16 -3.93
CA ASN A 2 19.29 21.60 -4.80
C ASN A 2 18.77 20.30 -4.18
N GLN A 3 17.49 20.26 -3.84
CA GLN A 3 16.87 19.14 -3.11
C GLN A 3 16.77 17.85 -3.96
N MET A 4 16.97 17.98 -5.28
CA MET A 4 16.95 16.88 -6.24
C MET A 4 18.36 16.43 -6.68
N GLU A 5 19.42 16.98 -6.07
CA GLU A 5 20.79 16.61 -6.42
C GLU A 5 21.07 15.15 -6.05
N PRO A 6 21.65 14.33 -6.96
CA PRO A 6 21.99 12.94 -6.67
C PRO A 6 22.86 12.80 -5.43
N ILE A 7 22.61 11.77 -4.64
CA ILE A 7 23.36 11.49 -3.41
C ILE A 7 24.29 10.32 -3.68
N SER A 8 25.61 10.56 -3.64
CA SER A 8 26.62 9.56 -4.00
C SER A 8 26.39 8.90 -5.37
N GLY A 9 25.93 9.69 -6.35
CA GLY A 9 25.60 9.22 -7.69
C GLY A 9 24.24 8.55 -7.84
N VAL A 10 23.45 8.44 -6.76
CA VAL A 10 22.09 7.88 -6.78
C VAL A 10 21.08 9.02 -6.86
N ASP A 11 20.46 9.19 -8.02
CA ASP A 11 19.33 10.12 -8.19
C ASP A 11 18.03 9.56 -7.58
N ILE A 12 17.00 10.39 -7.52
CA ILE A 12 15.72 10.00 -6.92
C ILE A 12 15.00 8.88 -7.69
N GLN A 13 15.23 8.76 -9.00
CA GLN A 13 14.56 7.77 -9.86
C GLN A 13 15.19 6.39 -9.59
N LEU A 14 16.52 6.31 -9.58
CA LEU A 14 17.26 5.11 -9.22
C LEU A 14 16.98 4.71 -7.76
N TYR A 15 16.94 5.69 -6.85
CA TYR A 15 16.55 5.44 -5.47
C TYR A 15 15.15 4.83 -5.36
N ALA A 16 14.14 5.42 -6.02
CA ALA A 16 12.77 4.92 -6.02
C ALA A 16 12.66 3.49 -6.59
N LYS A 17 13.38 3.21 -7.68
CA LYS A 17 13.45 1.87 -8.27
C LYS A 17 14.05 0.85 -7.30
N LEU A 18 15.18 1.19 -6.68
CA LEU A 18 15.84 0.34 -5.69
C LEU A 18 14.95 0.07 -4.48
N CYS A 19 14.25 1.09 -3.97
CA CYS A 19 13.28 0.91 -2.89
C CYS A 19 12.16 -0.08 -3.25
N ALA A 20 11.63 -0.04 -4.47
CA ALA A 20 10.61 -0.98 -4.92
C ALA A 20 11.15 -2.41 -4.99
N LEU A 21 12.35 -2.59 -5.54
CA LEU A 21 13.02 -3.90 -5.64
C LEU A 21 13.35 -4.50 -4.26
N MET A 22 13.61 -3.63 -3.28
CA MET A 22 13.96 -4.02 -1.92
C MET A 22 12.75 -4.23 -1.00
N LYS A 23 11.50 -4.12 -1.49
CA LYS A 23 10.31 -4.17 -0.64
C LYS A 23 10.23 -5.43 0.25
N ASP A 24 10.79 -6.54 -0.22
CA ASP A 24 10.75 -7.86 0.43
C ASP A 24 12.06 -8.22 1.18
N THR A 25 13.00 -7.28 1.32
CA THR A 25 14.27 -7.55 2.05
C THR A 25 14.08 -7.54 3.56
N ASN A 26 12.98 -7.00 4.08
CA ASN A 26 12.71 -6.82 5.50
C ASN A 26 13.85 -6.05 6.22
N TYR A 27 14.38 -5.01 5.58
CA TYR A 27 15.48 -4.16 6.08
C TYR A 27 16.80 -4.92 6.32
N ASP A 28 16.98 -6.08 5.69
CA ASP A 28 18.25 -6.78 5.68
C ASP A 28 19.24 -6.02 4.79
N GLU A 29 20.14 -5.29 5.45
CA GLU A 29 21.15 -4.44 4.80
C GLU A 29 22.00 -5.22 3.79
N SER A 30 22.30 -6.50 4.06
CA SER A 30 23.11 -7.31 3.15
C SER A 30 22.36 -7.60 1.85
N LYS A 31 21.05 -7.86 1.93
CA LYS A 31 20.20 -8.06 0.75
C LYS A 31 19.97 -6.76 -0.01
N GLU A 32 19.77 -5.65 0.69
CA GLU A 32 19.66 -4.34 0.05
C GLU A 32 20.94 -3.98 -0.72
N ILE A 33 22.12 -4.20 -0.13
CA ILE A 33 23.40 -3.94 -0.81
C ILE A 33 23.57 -4.85 -2.04
N ALA A 34 23.16 -6.12 -1.95
CA ALA A 34 23.22 -7.03 -3.09
C ALA A 34 22.34 -6.53 -4.26
N ILE A 35 21.09 -6.15 -3.99
CA ILE A 35 20.19 -5.58 -4.99
C ILE A 35 20.75 -4.25 -5.55
N ALA A 36 21.28 -3.37 -4.68
CA ALA A 36 21.90 -2.12 -5.14
C ALA A 36 23.08 -2.36 -6.09
N ALA A 37 23.91 -3.37 -5.80
CA ALA A 37 25.06 -3.74 -6.62
C ALA A 37 24.64 -4.25 -8.02
N GLU A 38 23.55 -5.00 -8.13
CA GLU A 38 22.99 -5.44 -9.42
C GLU A 38 22.59 -4.26 -10.32
N HIS A 39 22.30 -3.11 -9.71
CA HIS A 39 21.96 -1.86 -10.39
C HIS A 39 23.13 -0.87 -10.48
N GLY A 40 24.37 -1.31 -10.23
CA GLY A 40 25.58 -0.51 -10.36
C GLY A 40 25.83 0.45 -9.18
N VAL A 41 25.13 0.29 -8.06
CA VAL A 41 25.30 1.11 -6.86
C VAL A 41 26.13 0.34 -5.83
N GLY A 42 27.32 0.86 -5.51
CA GLY A 42 28.17 0.30 -4.46
C GLY A 42 27.58 0.47 -3.05
N ALA A 43 27.99 -0.36 -2.10
CA ALA A 43 27.46 -0.37 -0.73
C ALA A 43 27.50 1.00 -0.03
N ASP A 44 28.61 1.73 -0.14
CA ASP A 44 28.75 3.04 0.51
C ASP A 44 27.89 4.11 -0.16
N ALA A 45 27.74 4.03 -1.48
CA ALA A 45 26.84 4.89 -2.24
C ALA A 45 25.38 4.63 -1.84
N TRP A 46 24.99 3.36 -1.70
CA TRP A 46 23.65 2.98 -1.24
C TRP A 46 23.35 3.52 0.15
N ARG A 47 24.23 3.30 1.13
CA ARG A 47 24.03 3.80 2.51
C ARG A 47 23.88 5.31 2.55
N ALA A 48 24.74 6.04 1.84
CA ALA A 48 24.69 7.49 1.75
C ALA A 48 23.39 7.97 1.10
N ALA A 49 22.98 7.33 0.00
CA ALA A 49 21.74 7.65 -0.70
C ALA A 49 20.51 7.37 0.16
N LYS A 50 20.43 6.18 0.78
CA LYS A 50 19.35 5.79 1.68
C LYS A 50 19.19 6.81 2.79
N LYS A 51 20.27 7.13 3.50
CA LYS A 51 20.26 8.15 4.57
C LYS A 51 19.81 9.52 4.04
N GLY A 52 20.42 10.00 2.96
CA GLY A 52 20.18 11.36 2.48
C GLY A 52 18.78 11.57 1.87
N TRP A 53 18.26 10.60 1.11
CA TRP A 53 16.90 10.69 0.56
C TRP A 53 15.84 10.56 1.66
N THR A 54 16.12 9.73 2.66
CA THR A 54 15.31 9.61 3.88
C THR A 54 15.21 10.92 4.63
N GLU A 55 16.33 11.58 4.89
CA GLU A 55 16.37 12.90 5.56
C GLU A 55 15.60 13.97 4.75
N ARG A 56 15.75 13.97 3.41
CA ARG A 56 15.04 14.90 2.51
C ARG A 56 13.52 14.68 2.48
N MET A 57 13.07 13.44 2.65
CA MET A 57 11.65 13.11 2.74
C MET A 57 11.07 13.36 4.14
N ALA A 58 11.88 13.23 5.19
CA ALA A 58 11.49 13.45 6.58
C ALA A 58 11.36 14.94 6.96
N HIS A 59 12.18 15.82 6.39
CA HIS A 59 12.22 17.24 6.75
C HIS A 59 11.55 18.17 5.71
N GLY A 60 10.31 18.58 6.04
CA GLY A 60 9.66 19.89 5.80
C GLY A 60 9.81 20.61 4.45
N ALA A 61 8.69 20.73 3.73
CA ALA A 61 8.47 21.40 2.44
C ALA A 61 9.26 22.72 2.20
N PRO A 62 9.66 23.02 0.94
CA PRO A 62 9.14 22.49 -0.34
C PRO A 62 9.84 21.22 -0.89
N ALA A 63 10.94 20.77 -0.27
CA ALA A 63 11.71 19.60 -0.72
C ALA A 63 10.87 18.32 -0.72
N GLN A 64 10.09 18.09 0.34
CA GLN A 64 9.24 16.91 0.51
C GLN A 64 8.22 16.74 -0.63
N GLY A 65 7.60 17.84 -1.09
CA GLY A 65 6.61 17.79 -2.17
C GLY A 65 7.25 17.40 -3.51
N GLN A 66 8.41 17.96 -3.83
CA GLN A 66 9.12 17.67 -5.08
C GLN A 66 9.71 16.26 -5.11
N VAL A 67 10.34 15.84 -4.01
CA VAL A 67 10.93 14.49 -3.90
C VAL A 67 9.83 13.43 -3.96
N ALA A 68 8.71 13.62 -3.25
CA ALA A 68 7.60 12.68 -3.29
C ALA A 68 6.94 12.62 -4.68
N GLN A 69 6.75 13.76 -5.35
CA GLN A 69 6.20 13.80 -6.72
C GLN A 69 7.09 13.08 -7.72
N ALA A 70 8.42 13.13 -7.55
CA ALA A 70 9.36 12.41 -8.42
C ALA A 70 9.49 10.92 -8.05
N PHE A 71 9.41 10.58 -6.77
CA PHE A 71 9.56 9.21 -6.26
C PHE A 71 8.36 8.33 -6.59
N MET A 72 7.15 8.81 -6.33
CA MET A 72 5.93 7.99 -6.37
C MET A 72 5.66 7.33 -7.72
N PRO A 73 5.73 8.03 -8.87
CA PRO A 73 5.45 7.41 -10.16
C PRO A 73 6.42 6.27 -10.49
N VAL A 74 7.71 6.43 -10.17
CA VAL A 74 8.75 5.43 -10.44
C VAL A 74 8.59 4.22 -9.55
N TYR A 75 8.37 4.45 -8.26
CA TYR A 75 8.17 3.39 -7.29
C TYR A 75 6.98 2.51 -7.70
N GLN A 76 5.85 3.14 -8.04
CA GLN A 76 4.64 2.43 -8.48
C GLN A 76 4.83 1.70 -9.82
N ALA A 77 5.50 2.33 -10.79
CA ALA A 77 5.80 1.71 -12.08
C ALA A 77 6.70 0.46 -11.90
N THR A 78 7.73 0.57 -11.06
CA THR A 78 8.65 -0.55 -10.78
C THR A 78 7.92 -1.71 -10.10
N LEU A 79 7.05 -1.42 -9.13
CA LEU A 79 6.24 -2.47 -8.49
C LEU A 79 5.27 -3.13 -9.48
N ALA A 80 4.67 -2.36 -10.37
CA ALA A 80 3.83 -2.89 -11.44
C ALA A 80 4.64 -3.78 -12.40
N GLU A 81 5.84 -3.37 -12.79
CA GLU A 81 6.76 -4.17 -13.63
C GLU A 81 7.18 -5.48 -12.94
N MET A 82 7.53 -5.43 -11.65
CA MET A 82 7.90 -6.61 -10.87
C MET A 82 6.77 -7.65 -10.80
N ARG A 83 5.51 -7.19 -10.84
CA ARG A 83 4.32 -8.06 -10.92
C ARG A 83 3.97 -8.52 -12.33
N GLY A 84 4.71 -8.11 -13.36
CA GLY A 84 4.36 -8.36 -14.75
C GLY A 84 3.11 -7.60 -15.21
N GLY A 85 2.84 -6.43 -14.63
CA GLY A 85 1.69 -5.57 -14.96
C GLY A 85 0.36 -6.02 -14.35
N GLY A 86 0.38 -7.03 -13.49
CA GLY A 86 -0.80 -7.58 -12.82
C GLY A 86 -1.28 -6.75 -11.62
N GLU A 87 -2.52 -7.03 -11.22
CA GLU A 87 -3.13 -6.52 -9.99
C GLU A 87 -2.29 -6.93 -8.76
N PRO A 88 -2.11 -6.06 -7.75
CA PRO A 88 -1.33 -6.38 -6.55
C PRO A 88 -1.92 -7.56 -5.75
N MET A 89 -3.23 -7.74 -5.85
CA MET A 89 -4.00 -8.88 -5.37
C MET A 89 -5.35 -8.85 -6.11
N THR A 90 -6.08 -9.95 -6.09
CA THR A 90 -7.42 -9.99 -6.69
C THR A 90 -8.38 -9.04 -5.96
N LEU A 91 -9.42 -8.58 -6.66
CA LEU A 91 -10.47 -7.75 -6.07
C LEU A 91 -11.18 -8.49 -4.92
N GLU A 92 -11.38 -9.80 -5.05
CA GLU A 92 -11.97 -10.66 -4.02
C GLU A 92 -11.09 -10.71 -2.75
N GLN A 93 -9.77 -10.84 -2.91
CA GLN A 93 -8.84 -10.81 -1.78
C GLN A 93 -8.79 -9.44 -1.12
N PHE A 94 -8.81 -8.36 -1.91
CA PHE A 94 -8.88 -6.99 -1.41
C PHE A 94 -10.16 -6.73 -0.60
N ALA A 95 -11.32 -7.18 -1.09
CA ALA A 95 -12.60 -7.05 -0.39
C ALA A 95 -12.60 -7.81 0.95
N ARG A 96 -12.08 -9.04 0.95
CA ARG A 96 -11.96 -9.85 2.17
C ARG A 96 -11.11 -9.17 3.23
N ILE A 97 -9.89 -8.76 2.89
CA ILE A 97 -8.97 -8.13 3.84
C ILE A 97 -9.56 -6.80 4.36
N THR A 98 -10.22 -6.02 3.49
CA THR A 98 -10.91 -4.79 3.90
C THR A 98 -11.96 -5.06 4.98
N GLN A 99 -12.80 -6.10 4.79
CA GLN A 99 -13.84 -6.43 5.78
C GLN A 99 -13.26 -7.00 7.07
N GLU A 100 -12.24 -7.87 6.99
CA GLU A 100 -11.57 -8.40 8.17
C GLU A 100 -10.95 -7.27 9.01
N MET A 101 -10.26 -6.31 8.37
CA MET A 101 -9.71 -5.13 9.07
C MET A 101 -10.78 -4.22 9.69
N GLY A 102 -11.95 -4.11 9.05
CA GLY A 102 -13.06 -3.28 9.55
C GLY A 102 -13.84 -3.93 10.70
N MET A 103 -14.08 -5.24 10.60
CA MET A 103 -15.10 -5.94 11.38
C MET A 103 -14.54 -6.97 12.36
N GLU A 104 -13.38 -7.55 12.10
CA GLU A 104 -12.85 -8.60 12.98
C GLU A 104 -12.44 -8.01 14.35
N ARG A 105 -12.78 -8.74 15.41
CA ARG A 105 -12.43 -8.42 16.79
C ARG A 105 -11.66 -9.58 17.43
N ASP A 106 -10.87 -9.29 18.46
CA ASP A 106 -10.26 -10.29 19.32
C ASP A 106 -11.25 -10.79 20.39
N GLU A 107 -10.81 -11.73 21.23
CA GLU A 107 -11.63 -12.30 22.32
C GLU A 107 -12.08 -11.26 23.36
N ALA A 108 -11.34 -10.14 23.47
CA ALA A 108 -11.69 -9.02 24.34
C ALA A 108 -12.63 -8.01 23.66
N GLY A 109 -13.00 -8.24 22.40
CA GLY A 109 -13.85 -7.35 21.61
C GLY A 109 -13.13 -6.15 21.00
N ALA A 110 -11.80 -6.07 21.09
CA ALA A 110 -11.00 -5.02 20.48
C ALA A 110 -10.74 -5.31 18.99
N LYS A 111 -10.50 -4.26 18.19
CA LYS A 111 -10.10 -4.43 16.78
C LYS A 111 -8.77 -5.18 16.71
N ARG A 112 -8.71 -6.21 15.86
CA ARG A 112 -7.43 -6.89 15.62
C ARG A 112 -6.45 -5.95 14.92
N PRO A 113 -5.16 -6.00 15.26
CA PRO A 113 -4.13 -5.27 14.55
C PRO A 113 -4.09 -5.67 13.07
N PRO A 114 -3.98 -4.72 12.13
CA PRO A 114 -3.90 -5.01 10.69
C PRO A 114 -2.81 -6.03 10.33
N GLU A 115 -1.67 -6.01 11.03
CA GLU A 115 -0.54 -6.91 10.81
C GLU A 115 -0.91 -8.38 11.09
N THR A 116 -1.76 -8.62 12.09
CA THR A 116 -2.24 -9.97 12.41
C THR A 116 -3.15 -10.51 11.32
N ILE A 117 -3.95 -9.64 10.68
CA ILE A 117 -4.83 -10.02 9.59
C ILE A 117 -4.00 -10.28 8.33
N LEU A 118 -3.12 -9.35 7.96
CA LEU A 118 -2.31 -9.43 6.74
C LEU A 118 -1.37 -10.63 6.72
N SER A 119 -0.78 -10.98 7.87
CA SER A 119 0.10 -12.15 7.98
C SER A 119 -0.59 -13.48 7.59
N ARG A 120 -1.93 -13.59 7.71
CA ARG A 120 -2.69 -14.77 7.26
C ARG A 120 -2.65 -14.96 5.75
N TYR A 121 -2.40 -13.89 5.01
CA TYR A 121 -2.31 -13.85 3.56
C TYR A 121 -0.85 -13.82 3.06
N ALA A 122 0.12 -13.98 3.97
CA ALA A 122 1.54 -13.73 3.69
C ALA A 122 1.79 -12.33 3.11
N LEU A 123 0.99 -11.34 3.52
CA LEU A 123 1.11 -9.96 3.11
C LEU A 123 1.71 -9.11 4.22
N SER A 124 2.50 -8.13 3.81
CA SER A 124 2.99 -7.06 4.68
C SER A 124 2.07 -5.84 4.64
N LEU A 125 2.31 -4.89 5.55
CA LEU A 125 1.66 -3.56 5.48
C LEU A 125 1.99 -2.83 4.17
N ASN A 126 3.17 -3.07 3.57
CA ASN A 126 3.54 -2.50 2.27
C ASN A 126 2.62 -3.02 1.17
N ASP A 127 2.42 -4.34 1.12
CA ASP A 127 1.57 -4.96 0.10
C ASP A 127 0.11 -4.49 0.24
N TRP A 128 -0.35 -4.28 1.49
CA TRP A 128 -1.66 -3.69 1.75
C TRP A 128 -1.76 -2.23 1.30
N ALA A 129 -0.77 -1.39 1.64
CA ALA A 129 -0.76 0.01 1.24
C ALA A 129 -0.78 0.15 -0.29
N GLU A 130 -0.03 -0.71 -0.98
CA GLU A 130 -0.01 -0.76 -2.42
C GLU A 130 -1.35 -1.21 -3.01
N ALA A 131 -1.91 -2.32 -2.51
CA ALA A 131 -3.22 -2.79 -2.96
C ALA A 131 -4.31 -1.75 -2.74
N ASN A 132 -4.26 -1.03 -1.61
CA ASN A 132 -5.17 0.05 -1.32
C ASN A 132 -5.00 1.22 -2.32
N SER A 133 -3.77 1.61 -2.65
CA SER A 133 -3.50 2.63 -3.69
C SER A 133 -3.96 2.21 -5.08
N TYR A 134 -3.87 0.92 -5.41
CA TYR A 134 -4.34 0.38 -6.70
C TYR A 134 -5.87 0.29 -6.75
N TRP A 135 -6.50 -0.35 -5.78
CA TRP A 135 -7.92 -0.67 -5.82
C TRP A 135 -8.83 0.49 -5.43
N THR A 136 -8.47 1.33 -4.46
CA THR A 136 -9.34 2.43 -3.97
C THR A 136 -9.85 3.35 -5.09
N PRO A 137 -9.02 3.90 -5.99
CA PRO A 137 -9.54 4.75 -7.07
C PRO A 137 -10.41 3.98 -8.06
N ARG A 138 -10.14 2.68 -8.29
CA ARG A 138 -10.88 1.83 -9.24
C ARG A 138 -12.27 1.46 -8.71
N VAL A 139 -12.34 1.02 -7.44
CA VAL A 139 -13.61 0.62 -6.80
C VAL A 139 -14.48 1.81 -6.42
N ASN A 140 -13.95 3.04 -6.46
CA ASN A 140 -14.69 4.28 -6.23
C ASN A 140 -14.87 5.13 -7.49
N ASP A 141 -14.47 4.65 -8.67
CA ASP A 141 -14.67 5.42 -9.92
C ASP A 141 -16.18 5.62 -10.16
N PRO A 142 -16.69 6.87 -10.17
CA PRO A 142 -18.10 7.11 -10.39
C PRO A 142 -18.57 6.63 -11.77
N ASN A 143 -17.67 6.60 -12.76
CA ASN A 143 -17.97 6.24 -14.14
C ASN A 143 -17.97 4.72 -14.35
N ASP A 144 -17.34 3.94 -13.47
CA ASP A 144 -17.35 2.47 -13.54
C ASP A 144 -18.41 1.88 -12.61
N VAL A 145 -19.67 1.93 -13.07
CA VAL A 145 -20.82 1.39 -12.34
C VAL A 145 -20.67 -0.11 -12.08
N THR A 146 -20.13 -0.85 -13.04
CA THR A 146 -19.95 -2.30 -12.96
C THR A 146 -18.96 -2.66 -11.85
N MET A 147 -17.81 -2.00 -11.80
CA MET A 147 -16.82 -2.19 -10.75
C MET A 147 -17.39 -1.86 -9.36
N ARG A 148 -18.14 -0.77 -9.24
CA ARG A 148 -18.79 -0.39 -7.97
C ARG A 148 -19.82 -1.42 -7.50
N GLN A 149 -20.62 -1.97 -8.40
CA GLN A 149 -21.59 -3.03 -8.08
C GLN A 149 -20.89 -4.32 -7.65
N ARG A 150 -19.81 -4.70 -8.36
CA ARG A 150 -19.00 -5.87 -8.01
C ARG A 150 -18.36 -5.71 -6.64
N TRP A 151 -17.77 -4.55 -6.37
CA TRP A 151 -17.20 -4.20 -5.07
C TRP A 151 -18.24 -4.26 -3.94
N ALA A 152 -19.40 -3.63 -4.12
CA ALA A 152 -20.47 -3.64 -3.13
C ALA A 152 -20.95 -5.06 -2.80
N THR A 153 -21.05 -5.92 -3.81
CA THR A 153 -21.44 -7.32 -3.65
C THR A 153 -20.41 -8.10 -2.83
N LEU A 154 -19.13 -7.98 -3.16
CA LEU A 154 -18.05 -8.67 -2.45
C LEU A 154 -17.90 -8.19 -1.01
N VAL A 155 -17.95 -6.88 -0.78
CA VAL A 155 -17.94 -6.31 0.58
C VAL A 155 -19.10 -6.82 1.42
N GLN A 156 -20.31 -6.90 0.83
CA GLN A 156 -21.47 -7.41 1.54
C GLN A 156 -21.32 -8.90 1.89
N GLN A 157 -20.86 -9.72 0.94
CA GLN A 157 -20.62 -11.15 1.17
C GLN A 157 -19.59 -11.39 2.28
N GLU A 158 -18.49 -10.63 2.29
CA GLU A 158 -17.45 -10.78 3.31
C GLU A 158 -17.90 -10.25 4.68
N ALA A 159 -18.72 -9.20 4.73
CA ALA A 159 -19.36 -8.75 5.96
C ALA A 159 -20.31 -9.83 6.54
N ASP A 160 -21.14 -10.43 5.69
CA ASP A 160 -22.07 -11.49 6.10
C ASP A 160 -21.30 -12.72 6.61
N ARG A 161 -20.20 -13.10 5.94
CA ARG A 161 -19.32 -14.18 6.39
C ARG A 161 -18.76 -13.93 7.78
N ILE A 162 -18.23 -12.73 8.04
CA ILE A 162 -17.64 -12.38 9.35
C ILE A 162 -18.69 -12.36 10.45
N LEU A 163 -19.91 -11.90 10.13
CA LEU A 163 -21.03 -11.85 11.07
C LEU A 163 -21.78 -13.18 11.22
N GLY A 164 -21.43 -14.20 10.43
CA GLY A 164 -22.12 -15.49 10.42
C GLY A 164 -23.57 -15.40 9.91
N ILE A 165 -23.88 -14.41 9.07
CA ILE A 165 -25.21 -14.22 8.49
C ILE A 165 -25.32 -15.11 7.24
N ASP A 166 -26.18 -16.13 7.29
CA ASP A 166 -26.56 -16.89 6.10
C ASP A 166 -27.74 -16.20 5.41
N ARG A 167 -27.46 -15.49 4.30
CA ARG A 167 -28.49 -14.96 3.42
C ARG A 167 -28.84 -16.02 2.36
N GLY A 168 -29.39 -17.14 2.82
CA GLY A 168 -30.03 -18.13 1.97
C GLY A 168 -31.04 -17.41 1.06
N GLY A 169 -30.96 -17.68 -0.25
CA GLY A 169 -31.58 -16.86 -1.28
C GLY A 169 -33.03 -16.50 -1.04
N GLU A 170 -33.31 -15.20 -0.95
CA GLU A 170 -34.62 -14.64 -1.26
C GLU A 170 -34.44 -13.22 -1.80
N GLU A 171 -35.12 -12.99 -2.92
CA GLU A 171 -35.17 -11.79 -3.74
C GLU A 171 -35.99 -10.68 -3.03
N SER A 172 -35.61 -9.41 -3.26
CA SER A 172 -36.41 -8.16 -3.12
C SER A 172 -36.15 -7.21 -1.91
N ALA A 173 -35.26 -6.23 -2.12
CA ALA A 173 -35.30 -4.75 -1.90
C ALA A 173 -36.17 -4.06 -0.78
N PRO A 174 -35.99 -2.74 -0.49
CA PRO A 174 -34.76 -2.00 -0.15
C PRO A 174 -34.92 -1.07 1.10
N THR A 175 -33.79 -0.48 1.53
CA THR A 175 -33.63 0.82 2.25
C THR A 175 -33.71 0.86 3.79
N HIS A 176 -32.56 1.07 4.46
CA HIS A 176 -32.27 2.32 5.17
C HIS A 176 -30.80 2.46 5.62
N ALA A 177 -30.15 3.50 5.07
CA ALA A 177 -29.09 4.34 5.65
C ALA A 177 -27.97 3.69 6.50
N ALA A 178 -26.90 3.23 5.85
CA ALA A 178 -25.59 3.15 6.49
C ALA A 178 -24.96 4.56 6.52
N LYS A 179 -24.76 5.09 7.72
CA LYS A 179 -24.06 6.36 7.97
C LYS A 179 -22.64 6.29 7.41
N SER A 180 -22.28 7.32 6.65
CA SER A 180 -20.93 7.62 6.19
C SER A 180 -19.93 7.56 7.36
N SER A 181 -19.03 6.58 7.36
CA SER A 181 -17.82 6.65 8.17
C SER A 181 -16.74 7.36 7.36
N GLU A 182 -16.32 8.53 7.87
CA GLU A 182 -15.27 9.36 7.31
C GLU A 182 -14.02 8.56 6.92
N SER A 183 -13.63 8.74 5.65
CA SER A 183 -12.34 8.37 5.09
C SER A 183 -11.21 8.98 5.91
N SER A 184 -10.59 8.16 6.76
CA SER A 184 -9.35 8.51 7.47
C SER A 184 -8.18 8.45 6.47
N GLY A 185 -8.04 9.50 5.66
CA GLY A 185 -6.94 9.72 4.72
C GLY A 185 -5.61 10.08 5.40
N GLY A 186 -5.16 9.28 6.37
CA GLY A 186 -3.97 9.56 7.20
C GLY A 186 -2.84 8.53 7.15
N GLY A 187 -3.02 7.41 6.43
CA GLY A 187 -2.11 6.26 6.53
C GLY A 187 -0.78 6.42 5.78
N PHE A 188 -0.83 6.89 4.54
CA PHE A 188 0.32 6.84 3.64
C PHE A 188 1.53 7.66 4.14
N TRP A 189 1.30 8.89 4.62
CA TRP A 189 2.37 9.78 5.10
C TRP A 189 2.90 9.41 6.49
N SER A 190 2.06 8.83 7.34
CA SER A 190 2.46 8.30 8.65
C SER A 190 3.28 7.02 8.50
N PHE A 191 2.98 6.24 7.46
CA PHE A 191 3.71 5.04 7.08
C PHE A 191 5.08 5.36 6.46
N LEU A 192 5.14 6.32 5.53
CA LEU A 192 6.41 6.79 4.94
C LEU A 192 7.36 7.33 6.02
N LYS A 193 6.85 8.06 7.01
CA LYS A 193 7.63 8.56 8.17
C LYS A 193 8.14 7.47 9.13
N ARG A 194 7.58 6.26 9.07
CA ARG A 194 7.99 5.12 9.90
C ARG A 194 8.89 4.15 9.13
N TRP A 195 8.87 4.24 7.80
CA TRP A 195 9.72 3.53 6.86
C TRP A 195 11.06 4.25 6.58
N LEU A 196 11.08 5.57 6.80
CA LEU A 196 12.24 6.45 6.76
C LEU A 196 12.79 6.69 8.18
#